data_AF-A0A8H9Z5K2-F1
#
_entry.id   AF-A0A8H9Z5K2-F1
#
_cell.length_a   1.000
_cell.length_b   1.000
_cell.length_c   1.000
_cell.angle_alpha   90.00
_cell.angle_beta   90.00
_cell.angle_gamma   90.00
#
_symmetry.space_group_name_H-M   'P 1'
#
loop_
_entity.id
_entity.type
_entity.pdbx_description
1 polymer ?
#
loop_
_entity_poly.entity_id
_entity_poly.type
_entity_poly.pdbx_seq_one_letter_code
_entity_poly.pdbx_strand_id
1 'polypeptide(L)' 'SGKAARCVRHWASFSQMDTRYVWDDDGQVTVHNADGSQEVYVHDQRARLVQRVDPDGAEHFKSYDNKGRLTVE' A
#
# COMPACT_ATOMS: atom_id res chain seq x y z
N SER A 1 -4.12 -9.61 -15.70
CA SER A 1 -4.46 -8.38 -14.97
C SER A 1 -5.03 -8.76 -13.60
N GLY A 2 -5.00 -7.86 -12.61
CA GLY A 2 -5.44 -8.18 -11.23
C GLY A 2 -4.27 -8.53 -10.29
N LYS A 3 -4.55 -9.21 -9.15
CA LYS A 3 -3.57 -9.54 -8.09
C LYS A 3 -2.25 -10.12 -8.60
N ALA A 4 -2.31 -10.99 -9.62
CA ALA A 4 -1.13 -11.63 -10.23
C ALA A 4 -0.22 -10.69 -11.04
N ALA A 5 -0.67 -9.47 -11.34
CA ALA A 5 0.12 -8.45 -12.03
C ALA A 5 0.70 -7.39 -11.07
N ARG A 6 0.53 -7.57 -9.75
CA ARG A 6 1.02 -6.64 -8.74
C ARG A 6 2.48 -6.94 -8.40
N CYS A 7 3.26 -5.89 -8.15
CA CYS A 7 4.65 -6.03 -7.70
C CYS A 7 4.68 -6.75 -6.34
N VAL A 8 5.59 -7.73 -6.18
CA VAL A 8 5.77 -8.49 -4.93
C VAL A 8 7.07 -8.15 -4.21
N ARG A 9 8.04 -7.54 -4.92
CA ARG A 9 9.31 -7.13 -4.34
C ARG A 9 9.99 -6.06 -5.18
N HIS A 10 10.56 -5.06 -4.53
CA HIS A 10 11.44 -4.06 -5.12
C HIS A 10 12.78 -4.11 -4.41
N TRP A 11 13.87 -4.42 -5.11
CA TRP A 11 15.17 -4.62 -4.48
C TRP A 11 16.35 -4.17 -5.35
N ALA A 12 17.49 -3.89 -4.71
CA ALA A 12 18.77 -3.59 -5.36
C ALA A 12 19.92 -4.33 -4.66
N SER A 13 21.14 -4.17 -5.19
CA SER A 13 22.36 -4.79 -4.64
C SER A 13 22.79 -4.22 -3.28
N PHE A 14 22.22 -3.10 -2.85
CA PHE A 14 22.48 -2.47 -1.55
C PHE A 14 21.29 -2.66 -0.60
N SER A 15 21.59 -2.91 0.67
CA SER A 15 20.61 -3.40 1.66
C SER A 15 19.49 -2.42 1.98
N GLN A 16 19.67 -1.12 1.73
CA GLN A 16 18.65 -0.10 2.02
C GLN A 16 17.44 -0.17 1.07
N MET A 17 17.52 -1.00 0.02
CA MET A 17 16.47 -1.18 -0.96
C MET A 17 16.14 -2.67 -1.08
N ASP A 18 15.31 -3.14 -0.15
CA ASP A 18 14.59 -4.42 -0.19
C ASP A 18 13.21 -4.21 0.43
N THR A 19 12.20 -4.00 -0.41
CA THR A 19 10.81 -3.86 -0.01
C THR A 19 10.01 -5.03 -0.53
N ARG A 20 9.19 -5.64 0.32
CA ARG A 20 8.32 -6.77 -0.06
C ARG A 20 6.86 -6.38 0.09
N TYR A 21 6.03 -6.86 -0.83
CA TYR A 21 4.61 -6.54 -0.90
C TYR A 21 3.80 -7.83 -0.76
N VAL A 22 3.01 -7.92 0.30
CA VAL A 22 2.10 -9.04 0.54
C VAL A 22 0.68 -8.55 0.26
N TRP A 23 0.09 -9.09 -0.80
CA TRP A 23 -1.26 -8.73 -1.24
C TRP A 23 -2.29 -9.73 -0.76
N ASP A 24 -3.37 -9.25 -0.18
CA ASP A 24 -4.56 -10.06 0.06
C ASP A 24 -5.49 -10.12 -1.18
N ASP A 25 -6.65 -10.73 -1.02
CA ASP A 25 -7.65 -10.85 -2.09
C ASP A 25 -8.49 -9.58 -2.28
N ASP A 26 -8.63 -8.75 -1.24
CA ASP A 26 -9.39 -7.51 -1.26
C ASP A 26 -8.59 -6.32 -1.85
N GLY A 27 -7.28 -6.48 -2.04
CA GLY A 27 -6.40 -5.45 -2.59
C GLY A 27 -5.69 -4.61 -1.55
N GLN A 28 -5.73 -5.00 -0.28
CA GLN A 28 -4.79 -4.52 0.73
C GLN A 28 -3.38 -5.02 0.40
N VAL A 29 -2.39 -4.19 0.71
CA VAL A 29 -0.98 -4.59 0.70
C VAL A 29 -0.33 -4.28 2.03
N THR A 30 0.33 -5.28 2.60
CA THR A 30 1.32 -5.10 3.67
C THR A 30 2.68 -4.92 3.03
N VAL A 31 3.34 -3.81 3.34
CA VAL A 31 4.67 -3.46 2.87
C VAL A 31 5.66 -3.78 3.98
N HIS A 32 6.66 -4.60 3.68
CA HIS A 32 7.79 -4.85 4.58
C HIS A 32 9.00 -4.09 4.06
N ASN A 33 9.47 -3.13 4.84
CA ASN A 33 10.63 -2.31 4.52
C ASN A 33 11.94 -3.02 4.92
N ALA A 34 13.05 -2.53 4.35
CA ALA A 34 14.38 -3.12 4.59
C ALA A 34 14.86 -3.00 6.05
N ASP A 35 14.38 -1.97 6.75
CA ASP A 35 14.64 -1.75 8.18
C ASP A 35 13.75 -2.60 9.11
N GLY A 36 12.86 -3.42 8.55
CA GLY A 36 11.92 -4.25 9.29
C GLY A 36 10.60 -3.57 9.65
N SER A 37 10.45 -2.27 9.38
CA SER A 37 9.18 -1.57 9.56
C SER A 37 8.12 -2.10 8.59
N GLN A 38 6.86 -1.94 8.98
CA GLN A 38 5.71 -2.40 8.20
C GLN A 38 4.68 -1.30 8.05
N GLU A 39 4.07 -1.24 6.88
CA GLU A 39 2.99 -0.32 6.57
C GLU A 39 1.86 -1.09 5.88
N VAL A 40 0.63 -0.66 6.07
CA VAL A 40 -0.54 -1.25 5.41
C VAL A 40 -1.22 -0.22 4.53
N TYR A 41 -1.54 -0.60 3.31
CA TYR A 41 -2.23 0.25 2.35
C TYR A 41 -3.49 -0.45 1.84
N VAL A 42 -4.64 0.23 1.93
CA VAL A 42 -5.91 -0.27 1.40
C VAL A 42 -6.31 0.56 0.20
N HIS A 43 -6.68 -0.10 -0.90
CA HIS A 43 -7.13 0.56 -2.12
C HIS A 43 -8.59 0.23 -2.40
N ASP A 44 -9.31 1.19 -2.99
CA ASP A 44 -10.65 0.92 -3.50
C ASP A 44 -10.62 0.14 -4.82
N GLN A 45 -11.81 -0.21 -5.34
CA GLN A 45 -11.96 -0.93 -6.60
C GLN A 45 -11.38 -0.21 -7.83
N ARG A 46 -11.09 1.10 -7.72
CA ARG A 46 -10.47 1.93 -8.76
C ARG A 46 -8.95 2.07 -8.53
N ALA A 47 -8.38 1.27 -7.63
CA ALA A 47 -6.98 1.28 -7.22
C ALA A 47 -6.52 2.60 -6.59
N ARG A 48 -7.43 3.36 -5.96
CA ARG A 48 -7.10 4.59 -5.22
C ARG A 48 -6.85 4.27 -3.75
N LEU A 49 -5.82 4.85 -3.15
CA LEU A 49 -5.47 4.66 -1.74
C LEU A 49 -6.54 5.27 -0.83
N VAL A 50 -7.22 4.47 -0.02
CA VAL A 50 -8.27 4.94 0.91
C VAL A 50 -7.89 4.83 2.38
N GLN A 51 -6.89 4.02 2.72
CA GLN A 51 -6.36 3.94 4.08
C GLN A 51 -4.86 3.64 4.04
N ARG A 52 -4.11 4.28 4.93
CA ARG A 52 -2.73 3.94 5.27
C ARG A 52 -2.63 3.69 6.77
N VAL A 53 -1.91 2.65 7.16
CA VAL A 53 -1.47 2.43 8.54
C VAL A 53 0.05 2.52 8.56
N ASP A 54 0.59 3.46 9.33
CA ASP A 54 2.01 3.70 9.50
C ASP A 54 2.64 2.66 10.47
N PRO A 55 3.99 2.56 10.55
CA PRO A 55 4.64 1.56 11.40
C PRO A 55 4.39 1.72 12.91
N ASP A 56 3.99 2.92 13.34
CA ASP A 56 3.59 3.21 14.72
C ASP A 56 2.11 2.92 15.01
N GLY A 57 1.36 2.46 13.99
CA GLY A 57 -0.07 2.18 14.05
C GLY A 57 -0.96 3.39 13.78
N ALA A 58 -0.42 4.56 13.43
CA ALA A 58 -1.22 5.71 13.04
C ALA A 58 -2.01 5.41 11.76
N GLU A 59 -3.32 5.66 11.79
CA GLU A 59 -4.21 5.43 10.66
C GLU A 59 -4.57 6.75 9.97
N HIS A 60 -4.44 6.76 8.64
CA HIS A 60 -4.81 7.89 7.78
C HIS A 60 -5.84 7.42 6.77
N PHE A 61 -6.87 8.23 6.53
CA PHE A 61 -7.99 7.86 5.65
C PHE A 61 -8.15 8.86 4.52
N LYS A 62 -8.48 8.36 3.34
CA LYS A 62 -8.75 9.19 2.17
C LYS A 62 -10.10 8.84 1.58
N SER A 63 -10.87 9.88 1.27
CA SER A 63 -12.14 9.74 0.55
C SER A 63 -12.08 10.47 -0.78
N TYR A 64 -12.76 9.94 -1.79
CA TYR A 64 -12.78 10.52 -3.13
C TYR A 64 -14.21 10.60 -3.64
N ASP A 65 -14.51 11.70 -4.34
CA ASP A 65 -15.78 11.83 -5.04
C ASP A 65 -15.84 10.97 -6.33
N ASN A 66 -16.99 10.98 -6.98
CA ASN A 66 -17.24 10.24 -8.22
C ASN A 66 -16.34 10.66 -9.38
N LYS A 67 -15.83 11.91 -9.34
CA LYS A 67 -14.89 12.47 -10.32
C LYS A 67 -13.44 12.15 -9.99
N GLY A 68 -13.18 11.44 -8.89
CA GLY A 68 -11.82 11.06 -8.47
C GLY A 68 -11.09 12.12 -7.67
N ARG A 69 -11.76 13.19 -7.22
CA ARG A 69 -11.14 14.26 -6.44
C ARG A 69 -11.14 13.88 -4.97
N LEU A 70 -10.01 14.13 -4.29
CA LEU A 70 -9.88 13.93 -2.84
C LEU A 70 -10.86 14.85 -2.10
N THR A 71 -11.61 14.32 -1.15
CA THR A 71 -12.58 15.05 -0.34
C THR A 71 -12.26 15.05 1.15
N VAL A 72 -11.46 14.09 1.64
CA VAL A 72 -11.03 13.96 3.03
C VAL A 72 -9.61 13.40 3.06
N GLU A 73 -8.78 13.89 3.98
CA GLU A 73 -7.47 13.37 4.40
C GLU A 73 -7.34 13.46 5.92
#